data_AF-A0A1V0UBH2-F1
#
_entry.id   AF-A0A1V0UBH2-F1
#
_cell.length_a   1.000
_cell.length_b   1.000
_cell.length_c   1.000
_cell.angle_alpha   90.00
_cell.angle_beta   90.00
_cell.angle_gamma   90.00
#
_symmetry.space_group_name_H-M   'P 1'
#
loop_
_entity.id
_entity.type
_entity.pdbx_description
1 polymer ?
#
loop_
_entity_poly.entity_id
_entity_poly.type
_entity_poly.pdbx_seq_one_letter_code
_entity_poly.pdbx_strand_id
1 'polypeptide(L)' 'MPDDWPGEITVPMTLKVYEVNRAGAVRVLRKKSAVVPLDEPEYTHQFPACECPICANDAS' A
#
# COMPACT_ATOMS: atom_id res chain seq x y z
N MET A 1 -13.89 -4.47 -34.44
CA MET A 1 -12.79 -3.49 -34.45
C MET A 1 -12.04 -3.69 -33.14
N PRO A 2 -10.76 -4.05 -33.15
CA PRO A 2 -10.00 -4.08 -31.91
C PRO A 2 -9.72 -2.63 -31.50
N ASP A 3 -10.24 -2.21 -30.35
CA ASP A 3 -9.82 -0.98 -29.68
C ASP A 3 -8.34 -1.13 -29.31
N ASP A 4 -7.50 -0.73 -30.25
CA ASP A 4 -6.07 -0.50 -30.10
C ASP A 4 -5.90 0.81 -29.31
N TRP A 5 -6.07 0.74 -28.00
CA TRP A 5 -5.75 1.82 -27.08
C TRP A 5 -4.68 1.33 -26.11
N PRO A 6 -3.40 1.70 -26.27
CA PRO A 6 -2.40 1.47 -25.23
C PRO A 6 -2.63 2.52 -24.14
N GLY A 7 -3.68 2.31 -23.35
CA GLY A 7 -3.95 3.09 -22.14
C GLY A 7 -2.88 2.77 -21.12
N GLU A 8 -1.88 3.64 -21.07
CA GLU A 8 -0.88 3.78 -20.01
C GLU A 8 0.19 2.68 -19.94
N ILE A 9 1.41 3.03 -20.40
CA ILE A 9 2.62 2.27 -20.07
C ILE A 9 3.02 2.67 -18.65
N THR A 10 2.32 2.15 -17.64
CA THR A 10 2.83 2.17 -16.28
C THR A 10 3.90 1.09 -16.16
N VAL A 11 5.08 1.44 -15.65
CA VAL A 11 6.05 0.43 -15.24
C VAL A 11 5.31 -0.47 -14.23
N PRO A 12 5.17 -1.80 -14.47
CA PRO A 12 4.35 -2.63 -13.62
C PRO A 12 4.99 -2.69 -12.23
N MET A 13 4.49 -1.89 -11.30
CA MET A 13 4.88 -2.01 -9.91
C MET A 13 4.45 -3.39 -9.43
N THR A 14 5.35 -4.04 -8.70
CA THR A 14 5.06 -5.36 -8.16
C THR A 14 5.32 -5.43 -6.68
N LEU A 15 4.38 -6.02 -5.95
CA LEU A 15 4.51 -6.28 -4.53
C LEU A 15 4.73 -7.78 -4.26
N LYS A 16 5.51 -8.08 -3.23
CA LYS A 16 5.63 -9.42 -2.65
C LYS A 16 4.60 -9.53 -1.54
N VAL A 17 3.68 -10.48 -1.67
CA VAL A 17 2.59 -10.70 -0.71
C VAL A 17 3.00 -11.76 0.28
N TYR A 18 2.92 -11.42 1.56
CA TYR A 18 3.19 -12.32 2.67
C TYR A 18 2.04 -12.31 3.68
N GLU A 19 1.84 -13.47 4.31
CA GLU A 19 0.99 -13.65 5.47
C GLU A 19 1.88 -13.67 6.71
N VAL A 20 1.47 -12.96 7.77
CA VAL A 20 2.12 -12.99 9.08
C VAL A 20 1.11 -13.49 10.10
N ASN A 21 1.46 -14.53 10.85
CA ASN A 21 0.61 -15.03 11.92
C ASN A 21 0.86 -14.28 13.25
N ARG A 22 0.04 -14.55 14.27
CA ARG A 22 0.16 -13.90 15.59
C ARG A 22 1.50 -14.14 16.30
N ALA A 23 2.19 -15.24 15.99
CA ALA A 23 3.52 -15.53 16.53
C ALA A 23 4.65 -14.84 15.72
N GLY A 24 4.30 -14.05 14.71
CA GLY A 24 5.27 -13.36 13.84
C GLY A 24 5.87 -14.24 12.74
N ALA A 25 5.41 -15.49 12.57
CA ALA A 25 5.89 -16.33 11.48
C ALA A 25 5.34 -15.86 10.13
N VAL A 26 6.23 -15.77 9.14
CA VAL A 26 5.97 -15.21 7.81
C VAL A 26 5.88 -16.32 6.77
N ARG A 27 4.85 -16.27 5.93
CA ARG A 27 4.69 -17.15 4.77
C ARG A 27 4.50 -16.32 3.50
N VAL A 28 5.33 -16.57 2.49
CA VAL A 28 5.19 -15.89 1.19
C VAL A 28 4.01 -16.50 0.43
N LEU A 29 2.99 -15.70 0.15
CA LEU A 29 1.84 -16.11 -0.66
C LEU A 29 2.11 -15.90 -2.15
N ARG A 30 2.70 -14.75 -2.52
CA ARG A 30 3.07 -14.42 -3.89
C ARG A 30 4.41 -13.72 -3.92
N LYS A 31 5.35 -14.24 -4.71
CA LYS A 31 6.68 -13.62 -4.87
C LYS A 31 6.62 -12.31 -5.67
N LYS A 32 5.73 -12.23 -6.65
CA LYS A 32 5.53 -11.08 -7.53
C LYS A 32 4.05 -10.95 -7.86
N SER A 33 3.44 -9.83 -7.51
CA SER A 33 2.05 -9.50 -7.81
C SER A 33 2.02 -8.13 -8.44
N ALA A 34 1.52 -8.01 -9.68
CA ALA A 34 1.34 -6.71 -10.32
C ALA A 34 0.28 -5.90 -9.57
N VAL A 35 0.53 -4.60 -9.41
CA VAL A 35 -0.38 -3.64 -8.79
C VAL A 35 -0.37 -2.33 -9.56
N VAL A 36 -1.47 -1.60 -9.48
CA VAL A 36 -1.57 -0.22 -9.98
C VAL A 36 -1.27 0.71 -8.80
N PRO A 37 -0.22 1.55 -8.86
CA PRO A 37 0.03 2.55 -7.83
C PRO A 37 -1.10 3.58 -7.83
N LEU A 38 -1.46 4.07 -6.64
CA LEU A 38 -2.38 5.20 -6.50
C LEU A 38 -1.57 6.50 -6.55
N ASP A 39 -2.08 7.51 -7.26
CA ASP A 39 -1.45 8.84 -7.31
C ASP A 39 -1.58 9.58 -5.97
N GLU A 40 -2.69 9.37 -5.25
CA GLU A 40 -2.96 9.98 -3.96
C GLU A 40 -3.48 8.93 -2.97
N PRO A 41 -3.18 9.07 -1.65
CA PRO A 41 -3.67 8.13 -0.65
C PRO A 41 -5.17 8.31 -0.39
N GLU A 42 -5.87 7.21 -0.12
CA GLU A 42 -7.26 7.28 0.32
C GLU A 42 -7.36 7.85 1.74
N TYR A 43 -7.98 9.02 1.88
CA TYR A 43 -8.14 9.72 3.16
C TYR A 43 -9.38 9.33 3.96
N THR A 44 -10.18 8.39 3.46
CA THR A 44 -11.42 7.94 4.12
C THR A 44 -11.18 7.28 5.48
N HIS A 45 -9.93 6.87 5.77
CA HIS A 45 -9.50 6.26 7.03
C HIS A 45 -8.59 7.17 7.86
N GLN A 46 -8.73 8.50 7.75
CA GLN A 46 -8.01 9.41 8.64
C GLN A 46 -8.45 9.18 10.09
N PHE A 47 -7.61 8.49 10.86
CA PHE A 47 -7.73 8.44 12.30
C PHE A 47 -7.41 9.81 12.89
N PRO A 48 -8.01 10.17 14.05
CA PRO A 48 -7.60 11.38 14.74
C PRO A 48 -6.09 11.33 15.04
N ALA A 49 -5.46 12.50 15.11
CA ALA A 49 -4.07 12.61 15.53
C ALA A 49 -3.88 11.90 16.88
N CYS A 50 -2.77 11.19 17.05
CA CYS A 50 -2.47 10.51 18.29
C CYS A 50 -2.24 11.53 19.41
N GLU A 51 -3.06 11.47 20.46
CA GLU A 51 -2.99 12.40 21.60
C GLU A 51 -2.02 11.95 22.71
N CYS A 52 -1.17 10.96 22.46
CA CYS A 52 -0.22 10.52 23.49
C CYS A 52 0.88 11.59 23.71
N PRO A 53 1.45 11.70 24.93
CA PRO A 53 2.47 12.70 25.24
C PRO A 53 3.73 12.64 24.36
N ILE A 54 4.01 11.47 23.78
CA ILE A 54 5.13 11.28 22.85
C ILE A 54 4.84 12.02 21.55
N CYS A 55 3.73 11.66 20.88
CA CYS A 55 3.36 12.26 19.59
C CYS A 55 2.93 13.73 19.71
N ALA A 56 2.38 14.15 20.85
CA ALA A 56 1.97 15.54 21.07
C ALA A 56 3.15 16.50 21.20
N ASN A 57 4.33 16.02 21.61
CA ASN A 57 5.52 16.84 21.79
C ASN A 57 6.33 17.05 20.49
N ASP A 58 6.05 16.27 19.44
CA ASP A 58 6.77 16.36 18.16
C ASP A 58 6.12 17.36 17.18
N ALA A 59 5.13 18.14 17.62
CA ALA A 59 4.40 19.11 16.80
C ALA A 59 5.08 20.51 16.69
N SER A 60 6.40 20.60 16.88
CA SER A 60 7.17 21.86 16.79
C SER A 60 7.98 21.98 15.50
#